data_AF-A0A0S8ALG6-F1
#
_entry.id   AF-A0A0S8ALG6-F1
#
_cell.length_a   1.000
_cell.length_b   1.000
_cell.length_c   1.000
_cell.angle_alpha   90.00
_cell.angle_beta   90.00
_cell.angle_gamma   90.00
#
_symmetry.space_group_name_H-M   'P 1'
#
loop_
_entity.id
_entity.type
_entity.pdbx_description
1 polymer ?
#
loop_
_entity_poly.entity_id
_entity_poly.type
_entity_poly.pdbx_seq_one_letter_code
_entity_poly.pdbx_strand_id
1 'polypeptide(L)'
;MFTIRPVFLLFIIAATIFTSELLIMIFLEQLHQLPHYKEALIDSILLIIVVFPILYFLVLKPLLSQEDKLRKINENLESLVRERTEELFIINKNLKQEIAERIRAEELLLESMVKYQNLVESTSDWVWEVDKEGRYTYVSPRIRDLLGYEPEEIMHKTPFDLMPPEEAKRIKEIFITAVTQLEPINSLENTNLHKDGYPVVLETSGTPIFDMKGKFCGYRGIDRDISERKETEKQLLKQTKKLEETNIALRVILRESEITKDELEKNVLSNIKGLLLPYLTELDLRLIDKDQQFLMDIIKANINEITSLFTRKLKLEINDLTPKEIQVADLIKQGRTNKEIAKLLNITISGVVHHRRNLRKKFNIKGKKINLRSHLQNM
;
A
#
# COMPACT_ATOMS: atom_id res chain seq x y z
N MET A 1 51.11 48.38 -43.28
CA MET A 1 50.86 49.58 -44.11
C MET A 1 51.87 50.63 -43.67
N PHE A 2 52.85 50.96 -44.51
CA PHE A 2 53.99 51.80 -44.14
C PHE A 2 53.52 53.21 -43.75
N THR A 3 53.52 53.52 -42.45
CA THR A 3 53.32 54.87 -41.94
C THR A 3 54.55 55.68 -42.32
N ILE A 4 54.42 56.54 -43.35
CA ILE A 4 55.42 57.57 -43.64
C ILE A 4 55.50 58.42 -42.37
N ARG A 5 56.57 58.26 -41.59
CA ARG A 5 56.76 58.99 -40.33
C ARG A 5 56.66 60.50 -40.65
N PRO A 6 56.01 61.32 -39.80
CA PRO A 6 55.86 62.76 -40.05
C PRO A 6 57.20 63.46 -40.31
N VAL A 7 58.31 62.93 -39.76
CA VAL A 7 59.68 63.36 -40.07
C VAL A 7 60.05 63.20 -41.54
N PHE A 8 59.62 62.12 -42.20
CA PHE A 8 59.88 61.85 -43.61
C PHE A 8 59.03 62.75 -44.52
N LEU A 9 57.80 63.07 -44.13
CA LEU A 9 56.96 64.06 -44.81
C LEU A 9 57.56 65.47 -44.68
N LEU A 10 58.05 65.83 -43.48
CA LEU A 10 58.82 67.05 -43.24
C LEU A 10 60.11 67.09 -44.05
N PHE A 11 60.80 65.96 -44.19
CA PHE A 11 62.02 65.88 -45.00
C PHE A 11 61.73 66.05 -46.49
N ILE A 12 60.62 65.49 -46.98
CA ILE A 12 60.17 65.68 -48.37
C ILE A 12 59.77 67.13 -48.60
N ILE A 13 59.00 67.75 -47.69
CA ILE A 13 58.60 69.17 -47.77
C ILE A 13 59.83 70.08 -47.69
N ALA A 14 60.77 69.81 -46.77
CA ALA A 14 62.01 70.57 -46.65
C ALA A 14 62.90 70.38 -47.88
N ALA A 15 62.99 69.17 -48.43
CA ALA A 15 63.74 68.89 -49.65
C ALA A 15 63.09 69.53 -50.88
N THR A 16 61.77 69.58 -51.00
CA THR A 16 61.09 70.30 -52.09
C THR A 16 61.24 71.81 -51.95
N ILE A 17 61.16 72.36 -50.74
CA ILE A 17 61.43 73.78 -50.50
C ILE A 17 62.89 74.10 -50.84
N PHE A 18 63.85 73.34 -50.31
CA PHE A 18 65.29 73.56 -50.55
C PHE A 18 65.65 73.37 -52.03
N THR A 19 65.12 72.34 -52.69
CA THR A 19 65.34 72.16 -54.14
C THR A 19 64.66 73.26 -54.93
N SER A 20 63.47 73.74 -54.54
CA SER A 20 62.84 74.89 -55.19
C SER A 20 63.61 76.18 -54.99
N GLU A 21 64.14 76.45 -53.79
CA GLU A 21 64.99 77.61 -53.50
C GLU A 21 66.33 77.53 -54.23
N LEU A 22 66.94 76.34 -54.30
CA LEU A 22 68.17 76.10 -55.05
C LEU A 22 67.92 76.23 -56.56
N LEU A 23 66.80 75.71 -57.07
CA LEU A 23 66.41 75.88 -58.48
C LEU A 23 66.15 77.35 -58.78
N ILE A 24 65.46 78.08 -57.89
CA ILE A 24 65.25 79.51 -57.99
C ILE A 24 66.60 80.21 -57.99
N MET A 25 67.50 79.97 -57.03
CA MET A 25 68.83 80.59 -56.99
C MET A 25 69.64 80.33 -58.27
N ILE A 26 69.66 79.09 -58.76
CA ILE A 26 70.36 78.72 -60.01
C ILE A 26 69.71 79.41 -61.22
N PHE A 27 68.38 79.49 -61.27
CA PHE A 27 67.65 80.16 -62.33
C PHE A 27 67.85 81.69 -62.29
N LEU A 28 67.93 82.26 -61.09
CA LEU A 28 68.23 83.68 -60.83
C LEU A 28 69.68 84.05 -61.20
N GLU A 29 70.64 83.18 -60.93
CA GLU A 29 72.04 83.36 -61.31
C GLU A 29 72.23 83.29 -62.83
N GLN A 30 71.51 82.41 -63.53
CA GLN A 30 71.54 82.34 -65.01
C GLN A 30 70.80 83.49 -65.68
N LEU A 31 69.69 83.95 -65.11
CA LEU A 31 68.90 85.00 -65.70
C LEU A 31 69.58 86.38 -65.62
N HIS A 32 70.56 86.62 -64.72
CA HIS A 32 71.26 87.92 -64.62
C HIS A 32 72.00 88.33 -65.91
N GLN A 33 72.25 87.38 -66.81
CA GLN A 33 72.89 87.61 -68.11
C GLN A 33 71.89 87.83 -69.26
N LEU A 34 70.58 87.71 -69.03
CA LEU A 34 69.53 87.93 -70.02
C LEU A 34 69.02 89.39 -69.99
N PRO A 35 68.81 90.05 -71.15
CA PRO A 35 68.07 91.31 -71.19
C PRO A 35 66.67 91.06 -70.65
N HIS A 36 66.19 91.90 -69.73
CA HIS A 36 64.93 91.76 -68.97
C HIS A 36 64.94 90.78 -67.77
N TYR A 37 66.10 90.38 -67.23
CA TYR A 37 66.17 89.54 -66.01
C TYR A 37 65.22 89.94 -64.88
N LYS A 38 65.16 91.25 -64.57
CA LYS A 38 64.33 91.77 -63.49
C LYS A 38 62.86 91.40 -63.70
N GLU A 39 62.39 91.35 -64.94
CA GLU A 39 61.02 90.97 -65.28
C GLU A 39 60.80 89.47 -65.02
N ALA A 40 61.72 88.58 -65.41
CA ALA A 40 61.61 87.13 -65.16
C ALA A 40 61.71 86.76 -63.66
N LEU A 41 62.56 87.46 -62.89
CA LEU A 41 62.62 87.32 -61.42
C LEU A 41 61.32 87.82 -60.79
N ILE A 42 60.79 88.96 -61.23
CA ILE A 42 59.48 89.46 -60.78
C ILE A 42 58.39 88.46 -61.10
N ASP A 43 58.33 87.89 -62.31
CA ASP A 43 57.33 86.91 -62.72
C ASP A 43 57.42 85.61 -61.93
N SER A 44 58.63 85.13 -61.62
CA SER A 44 58.83 83.93 -60.81
C SER A 44 58.43 84.15 -59.35
N ILE A 45 58.76 85.32 -58.78
CA ILE A 45 58.33 85.72 -57.45
C ILE A 45 56.80 85.88 -57.41
N LEU A 46 56.21 86.50 -58.45
CA LEU A 46 54.78 86.66 -58.60
C LEU A 46 54.08 85.30 -58.70
N LEU A 47 54.66 84.35 -59.46
CA LEU A 47 54.18 82.99 -59.59
C LEU A 47 54.18 82.27 -58.23
N ILE A 48 55.25 82.37 -57.44
CA ILE A 48 55.32 81.73 -56.12
C ILE A 48 54.31 82.36 -55.16
N ILE A 49 54.24 83.68 -55.11
CA ILE A 49 53.32 84.43 -54.24
C ILE A 49 51.85 84.15 -54.60
N VAL A 50 51.54 83.87 -55.87
CA VAL A 50 50.16 83.59 -56.31
C VAL A 50 49.85 82.08 -56.26
N VAL A 51 50.72 81.23 -56.77
CA VAL A 51 50.47 79.79 -56.92
C VAL A 51 50.60 79.05 -55.58
N PHE A 52 51.54 79.41 -54.71
CA PHE A 52 51.72 78.69 -53.43
C PHE A 52 50.53 78.85 -52.49
N PRO A 53 49.94 80.05 -52.29
CA PRO A 53 48.71 80.18 -51.51
C PRO A 53 47.55 79.42 -52.14
N ILE A 54 47.42 79.45 -53.48
CA ILE A 54 46.38 78.67 -54.17
C ILE A 54 46.56 77.17 -53.91
N LEU A 55 47.77 76.62 -54.10
CA LEU A 55 48.06 75.21 -53.83
C LEU A 55 47.84 74.85 -52.36
N TYR A 56 48.23 75.75 -51.44
CA TYR A 56 48.00 75.57 -50.01
C TYR A 56 46.51 75.50 -49.67
N PHE A 57 45.70 76.44 -50.16
CA PHE A 57 44.27 76.49 -49.86
C PHE A 57 43.45 75.43 -50.60
N LEU A 58 43.84 75.06 -51.82
CA LEU A 58 43.07 74.17 -52.70
C LEU A 58 43.46 72.70 -52.52
N VAL A 59 44.69 72.41 -52.08
CA VAL A 59 45.20 71.02 -51.94
C VAL A 59 45.66 70.70 -50.52
N LEU A 60 46.64 71.42 -49.96
CA LEU A 60 47.25 71.05 -48.67
C LEU A 60 46.30 71.22 -47.47
N LYS A 61 45.58 72.35 -47.38
CA LYS A 61 44.66 72.63 -46.27
C LYS A 61 43.48 71.63 -46.24
N PRO A 62 42.83 71.28 -47.36
CA PRO A 62 41.84 70.20 -47.40
C PRO A 62 42.42 68.84 -46.99
N LEU A 63 43.64 68.50 -47.45
CA LEU A 63 44.29 67.23 -47.15
C LEU A 63 44.60 67.08 -45.65
N LEU A 64 45.21 68.11 -45.03
CA LEU A 64 45.45 68.16 -43.59
C LEU A 64 44.14 68.08 -42.79
N SER A 65 43.09 68.76 -43.27
CA SER A 65 41.76 68.67 -42.65
C SER A 65 41.15 67.27 -42.76
N GLN A 66 41.37 66.55 -43.87
CA GLN A 66 40.93 65.16 -44.01
C GLN A 66 41.71 64.21 -43.10
N GLU A 67 43.03 64.38 -42.97
CA GLU A 67 43.86 63.58 -42.06
C GLU A 67 43.42 63.75 -40.60
N ASP A 68 43.16 64.98 -40.14
CA ASP A 68 42.66 65.22 -38.79
C ASP A 68 41.27 64.61 -38.55
N LYS A 69 40.38 64.64 -39.56
CA LYS A 69 39.07 63.96 -39.50
C LYS A 69 39.23 62.46 -39.40
N LEU A 70 40.09 61.86 -40.23
CA LEU A 70 40.40 60.43 -40.20
C LEU A 70 40.98 60.00 -38.86
N ARG A 71 41.91 60.80 -38.29
CA ARG A 71 42.47 60.53 -36.97
C ARG A 71 41.39 60.50 -35.90
N LYS A 72 40.51 61.50 -35.85
CA LYS A 72 39.39 61.55 -34.89
C LYS A 72 38.42 60.38 -35.05
N ILE A 73 38.10 60.00 -36.29
CA ILE A 73 37.23 58.85 -36.55
C ILE A 73 37.88 57.55 -36.07
N ASN A 74 39.18 57.36 -36.33
CA ASN A 74 39.90 56.17 -35.86
C ASN A 74 40.00 56.11 -34.34
N GLU A 75 40.32 57.21 -33.66
CA GLU A 75 40.34 57.28 -32.19
C GLU A 75 38.97 56.93 -31.59
N ASN A 76 37.89 57.46 -32.17
CA ASN A 76 36.52 57.13 -31.74
C ASN A 76 36.17 55.66 -32.01
N LEU A 77 36.55 55.11 -33.17
CA LEU A 77 36.34 53.70 -33.50
C LEU A 77 37.10 52.79 -32.55
N GLU A 78 38.36 53.09 -32.24
CA GLU A 78 39.14 52.31 -31.27
C GLU A 78 38.53 52.35 -29.87
N SER A 79 38.04 53.52 -29.43
CA SER A 79 37.33 53.65 -28.16
C SER A 79 36.06 52.80 -28.14
N LEU A 80 35.25 52.88 -29.19
CA LEU A 80 34.01 52.11 -29.31
C LEU A 80 34.28 50.61 -29.38
N VAL A 81 35.31 50.18 -30.10
CA VAL A 81 35.71 48.77 -30.17
C VAL A 81 36.16 48.27 -28.81
N ARG A 82 36.94 49.05 -28.05
CA ARG A 82 37.33 48.70 -26.67
C ARG A 82 36.11 48.52 -25.78
N GLU A 83 35.22 49.51 -25.74
CA GLU A 83 33.99 49.48 -24.95
C GLU A 83 33.12 48.25 -25.29
N ARG A 84 32.86 48.01 -26.59
CA ARG A 84 32.09 46.84 -27.04
C ARG A 84 32.76 45.51 -26.72
N THR A 85 34.09 45.44 -26.75
CA THR A 85 34.83 44.22 -26.41
C THR A 85 34.72 43.91 -24.93
N GLU A 86 34.76 44.93 -24.06
CA GLU A 86 34.54 44.77 -22.62
C GLU A 86 33.10 44.35 -22.30
N GLU A 87 32.10 44.99 -22.92
CA GLU A 87 30.69 44.57 -22.81
C GLU A 87 30.50 43.10 -23.20
N LEU A 88 31.05 42.70 -24.36
CA LEU A 88 30.97 41.32 -24.84
C LEU A 88 31.69 40.35 -23.92
N PHE A 89 32.80 40.74 -23.30
CA PHE A 89 33.51 39.90 -22.34
C PHE A 89 32.66 39.63 -21.10
N ILE A 90 32.00 40.66 -20.55
CA ILE A 90 31.12 40.53 -19.39
C ILE A 90 29.92 39.64 -19.74
N ILE A 91 29.26 39.90 -20.87
CA ILE A 91 28.12 39.10 -21.32
C ILE A 91 28.53 37.63 -21.52
N ASN A 92 29.66 37.37 -22.19
CA ASN A 92 30.15 36.00 -22.38
C ASN A 92 30.47 35.30 -21.05
N LYS A 93 31.03 36.03 -20.08
CA LYS A 93 31.29 35.48 -18.74
C LYS A 93 29.99 35.10 -18.03
N ASN A 94 28.99 35.98 -18.06
CA ASN A 94 27.68 35.73 -17.44
C ASN A 94 26.96 34.55 -18.12
N LEU A 95 26.94 34.51 -19.47
CA LEU A 95 26.35 33.41 -20.23
C LEU A 95 27.02 32.07 -19.91
N LYS A 96 28.36 32.04 -19.78
CA LYS A 96 29.07 30.81 -19.39
C LYS A 96 28.66 30.34 -18.00
N GLN A 97 28.45 31.27 -17.07
CA GLN A 97 27.99 30.93 -15.73
C GLN A 97 26.55 30.40 -15.74
N GLU A 98 25.63 31.06 -16.44
CA GLU A 98 24.24 30.63 -16.56
C GLU A 98 24.13 29.24 -17.23
N ILE A 99 24.93 28.97 -18.26
CA ILE A 99 25.01 27.65 -18.89
C ILE A 99 25.52 26.60 -17.91
N ALA A 100 26.56 26.90 -17.13
CA ALA A 100 27.09 25.96 -16.14
C ALA A 100 26.09 25.65 -15.03
N GLU A 101 25.35 26.67 -14.56
CA GLU A 101 24.28 26.50 -13.57
C GLU A 101 23.13 25.67 -14.12
N ARG A 102 22.72 25.91 -15.37
CA ARG A 102 21.68 25.14 -16.05
C ARG A 102 22.06 23.67 -16.24
N ILE A 103 23.30 23.39 -16.69
CA ILE A 103 23.80 22.02 -16.84
C ILE A 103 23.76 21.30 -15.49
N ARG A 104 24.25 21.93 -14.42
CA ARG A 104 24.23 21.34 -13.08
C ARG A 104 22.80 21.07 -12.59
N ALA A 105 21.85 21.96 -12.88
CA ALA A 105 20.44 21.75 -12.54
C ALA A 105 19.82 20.59 -13.33
N GLU A 106 20.13 20.47 -14.62
CA GLU A 106 19.68 19.37 -15.48
C GLU A 106 20.27 18.02 -15.02
N GLU A 107 21.55 17.98 -14.62
CA GLU A 107 22.19 16.78 -14.06
C GLU A 107 21.54 16.34 -12.74
N LEU A 108 21.33 17.27 -11.80
CA LEU A 108 20.65 16.99 -10.54
C LEU A 108 19.21 16.50 -10.74
N LEU A 109 18.52 17.08 -11.72
CA LEU A 109 17.17 16.65 -12.08
C LEU A 109 17.20 15.22 -12.64
N LEU A 110 18.14 14.91 -13.53
CA LEU A 110 18.28 13.58 -14.11
C LEU A 110 18.64 12.53 -13.04
N GLU A 111 19.59 12.83 -12.16
CA GLU A 111 19.96 11.95 -11.05
C GLU A 111 18.77 11.67 -10.13
N SER A 112 18.01 12.72 -9.80
CA SER A 112 16.78 12.62 -9.01
C SER A 112 15.73 11.75 -9.73
N MET A 113 15.50 11.97 -11.02
CA MET A 113 14.56 11.18 -11.82
C MET A 113 14.93 9.69 -11.85
N VAL A 114 16.19 9.36 -12.12
CA VAL A 114 16.69 7.98 -12.13
C VAL A 114 16.53 7.34 -10.74
N LYS A 115 16.85 8.07 -9.67
CA LYS A 115 16.67 7.59 -8.30
C LYS A 115 15.21 7.29 -8.00
N TYR A 116 14.28 8.18 -8.36
CA TYR A 116 12.84 7.96 -8.17
C TYR A 116 12.34 6.78 -8.99
N GLN A 117 12.78 6.65 -10.25
CA GLN A 117 12.42 5.52 -11.10
C GLN A 117 12.88 4.20 -10.48
N ASN A 118 14.13 4.11 -10.02
CA ASN A 118 14.65 2.91 -9.36
C ASN A 118 13.88 2.56 -8.08
N LEU A 119 13.49 3.56 -7.28
CA LEU A 119 12.69 3.31 -6.08
C LEU A 119 11.31 2.74 -6.41
N VAL A 120 10.63 3.33 -7.41
CA VAL A 120 9.33 2.85 -7.89
C VAL A 120 9.43 1.45 -8.47
N GLU A 121 10.46 1.17 -9.28
CA GLU A 121 10.67 -0.15 -9.89
C GLU A 121 11.15 -1.22 -8.90
N SER A 122 11.73 -0.82 -7.77
CA SER A 122 12.16 -1.76 -6.71
C SER A 122 11.02 -2.28 -5.83
N THR A 123 9.85 -1.64 -5.86
CA THR A 123 8.70 -2.11 -5.07
C THR A 123 8.06 -3.34 -5.70
N SER A 124 7.58 -4.27 -4.87
CA SER A 124 6.86 -5.45 -5.37
C SER A 124 5.44 -5.12 -5.84
N ASP A 125 4.92 -3.96 -5.45
CA ASP A 125 3.59 -3.47 -5.76
C ASP A 125 3.54 -2.83 -7.17
N TRP A 126 2.43 -2.96 -7.86
CA TRP A 126 2.20 -2.32 -9.16
C TRP A 126 1.77 -0.87 -8.96
N VAL A 127 2.65 0.07 -9.31
CA VAL A 127 2.37 1.52 -9.25
C VAL A 127 1.66 1.98 -10.52
N TRP A 128 0.62 2.81 -10.37
CA TRP A 128 -0.19 3.33 -11.46
C TRP A 128 -0.66 4.76 -11.21
N GLU A 129 -0.97 5.48 -12.30
CA GLU A 129 -1.69 6.75 -12.28
C GLU A 129 -2.79 6.75 -13.35
N VAL A 130 -3.91 7.39 -13.05
CA VAL A 130 -5.04 7.59 -13.96
C VAL A 130 -5.40 9.06 -14.06
N ASP A 131 -5.90 9.49 -15.23
CA ASP A 131 -6.45 10.83 -15.43
C ASP A 131 -7.81 11.03 -14.72
N LYS A 132 -8.37 12.23 -14.85
CA LYS A 132 -9.69 12.59 -14.29
C LYS A 132 -10.85 11.77 -14.86
N GLU A 133 -10.67 11.10 -15.99
CA GLU A 133 -11.64 10.16 -16.56
C GLU A 133 -11.38 8.71 -16.14
N GLY A 134 -10.36 8.46 -15.32
CA GLY A 134 -9.99 7.13 -14.85
C GLY A 134 -9.21 6.30 -15.87
N ARG A 135 -8.58 6.94 -16.87
CA ARG A 135 -7.73 6.23 -17.84
C ARG A 135 -6.27 6.26 -17.41
N TYR A 136 -5.56 5.15 -17.55
CA TYR A 136 -4.15 5.06 -17.17
C TYR A 136 -3.28 6.07 -17.93
N THR A 137 -2.58 6.90 -17.18
CA THR A 137 -1.56 7.85 -17.65
C THR A 137 -0.15 7.42 -17.29
N TYR A 138 -0.01 6.47 -16.37
CA TYR A 138 1.23 5.80 -16.03
C TYR A 138 0.93 4.41 -15.47
N VAL A 139 1.73 3.43 -15.87
CA VAL A 139 1.76 2.11 -15.23
C VAL A 139 3.23 1.68 -15.14
N SER A 140 3.64 1.22 -13.96
CA SER A 140 4.99 0.72 -13.74
C SER A 140 5.19 -0.63 -14.48
N PRO A 141 6.43 -0.98 -14.85
CA PRO A 141 6.77 -2.25 -15.51
C PRO A 141 6.28 -3.51 -14.77
N ARG A 142 6.01 -3.40 -13.46
CA ARG A 142 5.58 -4.50 -12.60
C ARG A 142 4.27 -5.16 -13.05
N ILE A 143 3.46 -4.46 -13.84
CA ILE A 143 2.24 -5.02 -14.46
C ILE A 143 2.50 -6.27 -15.31
N ARG A 144 3.71 -6.41 -15.88
CA ARG A 144 4.11 -7.60 -16.64
C ARG A 144 4.12 -8.84 -15.76
N ASP A 145 4.74 -8.73 -14.59
CA ASP A 145 4.85 -9.84 -13.65
C ASP A 145 3.51 -10.14 -12.97
N LEU A 146 2.69 -9.10 -12.76
CA LEU A 146 1.45 -9.18 -11.99
C LEU A 146 0.25 -9.66 -12.84
N LEU A 147 0.08 -9.08 -14.04
CA LEU A 147 -1.08 -9.30 -14.91
C LEU A 147 -0.71 -9.75 -16.32
N GLY A 148 0.58 -9.86 -16.66
CA GLY A 148 1.04 -10.38 -17.96
C GLY A 148 0.91 -9.40 -19.12
N TYR A 149 0.49 -8.16 -18.87
CA TYR A 149 0.36 -7.12 -19.89
C TYR A 149 1.63 -6.29 -20.01
N GLU A 150 1.92 -5.84 -21.22
CA GLU A 150 2.88 -4.77 -21.42
C GLU A 150 2.27 -3.42 -21.00
N PRO A 151 3.05 -2.51 -20.39
CA PRO A 151 2.58 -1.16 -20.02
C PRO A 151 1.79 -0.47 -21.13
N GLU A 152 2.30 -0.53 -22.36
CA GLU A 152 1.75 0.11 -23.55
C GLU A 152 0.37 -0.45 -23.94
N GLU A 153 0.07 -1.71 -23.60
CA GLU A 153 -1.24 -2.34 -23.87
C GLU A 153 -2.34 -1.81 -22.96
N ILE A 154 -1.96 -1.20 -21.83
CA ILE A 154 -2.86 -0.79 -20.75
C ILE A 154 -2.99 0.73 -20.67
N MET A 155 -2.02 1.46 -21.22
CA MET A 155 -2.10 2.91 -21.40
C MET A 155 -3.46 3.31 -22.01
N HIS A 156 -4.06 4.34 -21.43
CA HIS A 156 -5.36 4.89 -21.80
C HIS A 156 -6.59 3.98 -21.61
N LYS A 157 -6.42 2.73 -21.16
CA LYS A 157 -7.54 1.91 -20.67
C LYS A 157 -7.93 2.33 -19.26
N THR A 158 -9.08 1.86 -18.81
CA THR A 158 -9.55 2.05 -17.43
C THR A 158 -9.26 0.80 -16.58
N PRO A 159 -9.15 0.93 -15.25
CA PRO A 159 -9.02 -0.23 -14.36
C PRO A 159 -10.13 -1.28 -14.57
N PHE A 160 -11.33 -0.83 -14.92
CA PHE A 160 -12.50 -1.70 -15.12
C PHE A 160 -12.37 -2.62 -16.34
N ASP A 161 -11.56 -2.23 -17.32
CA ASP A 161 -11.30 -3.05 -18.52
C ASP A 161 -10.46 -4.30 -18.21
N LEU A 162 -9.79 -4.30 -17.05
CA LEU A 162 -8.97 -5.41 -16.57
C LEU A 162 -9.73 -6.32 -15.59
N MET A 163 -11.02 -6.08 -15.35
CA MET A 163 -11.79 -6.82 -14.35
C MET A 163 -12.87 -7.69 -15.00
N PRO A 164 -13.28 -8.79 -14.35
CA PRO A 164 -14.50 -9.49 -14.73
C PRO A 164 -15.72 -8.55 -14.71
N PRO A 165 -16.75 -8.75 -15.55
CA PRO A 165 -17.86 -7.79 -15.71
C PRO A 165 -18.60 -7.44 -14.40
N GLU A 166 -18.81 -8.42 -13.52
CA GLU A 166 -19.49 -8.20 -12.23
C GLU A 166 -18.62 -7.37 -11.28
N GLU A 167 -17.31 -7.63 -11.28
CA GLU A 167 -16.35 -6.92 -10.44
C GLU A 167 -16.13 -5.50 -10.94
N ALA A 168 -15.99 -5.32 -12.26
CA ALA A 168 -15.92 -4.01 -12.89
C ALA A 168 -17.08 -3.11 -12.46
N LYS A 169 -18.30 -3.65 -12.39
CA LYS A 169 -19.48 -2.92 -11.93
C LYS A 169 -19.35 -2.52 -10.45
N ARG A 170 -18.99 -3.46 -9.58
CA ARG A 170 -18.82 -3.21 -8.13
C ARG A 170 -17.78 -2.13 -7.86
N ILE A 171 -16.60 -2.27 -8.46
CA ILE A 171 -15.50 -1.33 -8.24
C ILE A 171 -15.81 0.04 -8.84
N LYS A 172 -16.52 0.10 -9.97
CA LYS A 172 -16.92 1.38 -10.58
C LYS A 172 -17.84 2.21 -9.67
N GLU A 173 -18.78 1.58 -8.97
CA GLU A 173 -19.65 2.26 -8.00
C GLU A 173 -18.86 2.85 -6.83
N ILE A 174 -17.87 2.10 -6.32
CA ILE A 174 -16.98 2.55 -5.23
C ILE A 174 -16.08 3.70 -5.72
N PHE A 175 -15.47 3.53 -6.89
CA PHE A 175 -14.54 4.51 -7.47
C PHE A 175 -15.23 5.84 -7.77
N ILE A 176 -16.44 5.82 -8.34
CA ILE A 176 -17.23 7.04 -8.59
C ILE A 176 -17.50 7.80 -7.29
N THR A 177 -17.82 7.07 -6.21
CA THR A 177 -18.05 7.68 -4.89
C THR A 177 -16.78 8.35 -4.37
N ALA A 178 -15.65 7.64 -4.42
CA ALA A 178 -14.35 8.16 -3.99
C ALA A 178 -13.93 9.41 -4.79
N VAL A 179 -14.07 9.38 -6.12
CA VAL A 179 -13.74 10.52 -7.00
C VAL A 179 -14.65 11.72 -6.74
N THR A 180 -15.94 11.49 -6.48
CA THR A 180 -16.90 12.57 -6.18
C THR A 180 -16.56 13.27 -4.87
N GLN A 181 -16.06 12.52 -3.89
CA GLN A 181 -15.69 13.05 -2.57
C GLN A 181 -14.21 13.46 -2.49
N LEU A 182 -13.41 13.18 -3.53
CA LEU A 182 -11.96 13.37 -3.56
C LEU A 182 -11.26 12.66 -2.38
N GLU A 183 -11.77 11.50 -1.99
CA GLU A 183 -11.23 10.73 -0.87
C GLU A 183 -10.17 9.72 -1.32
N PRO A 184 -9.19 9.39 -0.45
CA PRO A 184 -8.29 8.28 -0.66
C PRO A 184 -9.03 6.93 -0.71
N ILE A 185 -8.56 6.04 -1.58
CA ILE A 185 -8.95 4.63 -1.61
C ILE A 185 -7.93 3.87 -0.77
N ASN A 186 -8.40 3.12 0.23
CA ASN A 186 -7.53 2.39 1.15
C ASN A 186 -7.85 0.90 1.11
N SER A 187 -6.85 0.07 0.79
CA SER A 187 -6.91 -1.40 0.85
C SER A 187 -8.18 -2.00 0.23
N LEU A 188 -8.59 -1.49 -0.93
CA LEU A 188 -9.75 -1.99 -1.65
C LEU A 188 -9.37 -3.30 -2.35
N GLU A 189 -9.92 -4.42 -1.89
CA GLU A 189 -9.76 -5.69 -2.58
C GLU A 189 -10.56 -5.70 -3.90
N ASN A 190 -9.89 -6.05 -4.99
CA ASN A 190 -10.47 -6.15 -6.34
C ASN A 190 -9.88 -7.33 -7.12
N THR A 191 -10.70 -7.95 -7.97
CA THR A 191 -10.28 -9.05 -8.85
C THR A 191 -10.01 -8.54 -10.25
N ASN A 192 -8.77 -8.71 -10.72
CA ASN A 192 -8.36 -8.39 -12.08
C ASN A 192 -8.13 -9.68 -12.87
N LEU A 193 -8.09 -9.58 -14.20
CA LEU A 193 -7.85 -10.67 -15.12
C LEU A 193 -6.42 -10.57 -15.64
N HIS A 194 -5.63 -11.60 -15.40
CA HIS A 194 -4.37 -11.80 -16.09
C HIS A 194 -4.62 -11.89 -17.60
N LYS A 195 -3.61 -11.58 -18.43
CA LYS A 195 -3.67 -11.70 -19.89
C LYS A 195 -4.07 -13.10 -20.37
N ASP A 196 -3.73 -14.13 -19.60
CA ASP A 196 -4.09 -15.53 -19.85
C ASP A 196 -5.50 -15.91 -19.35
N GLY A 197 -6.25 -14.94 -18.80
CA GLY A 197 -7.66 -15.08 -18.43
C GLY A 197 -7.94 -15.61 -17.01
N TYR A 198 -6.92 -15.94 -16.23
CA TYR A 198 -7.12 -16.31 -14.82
C TYR A 198 -7.25 -15.08 -13.91
N PRO A 199 -8.00 -15.18 -12.80
CA PRO A 199 -8.18 -14.06 -11.87
C PRO A 199 -6.95 -13.86 -10.97
N VAL A 200 -6.60 -12.60 -10.73
CA VAL A 200 -5.59 -12.15 -9.77
C VAL A 200 -6.27 -11.23 -8.78
N VAL A 201 -6.10 -11.48 -7.48
CA VAL A 201 -6.72 -10.66 -6.43
C VAL A 201 -5.72 -9.62 -5.98
N LEU A 202 -6.08 -8.35 -6.17
CA LEU A 202 -5.27 -7.20 -5.84
C LEU A 202 -5.88 -6.46 -4.64
N GLU A 203 -5.00 -5.81 -3.88
CA GLU A 203 -5.35 -4.82 -2.87
C GLU A 203 -4.93 -3.44 -3.41
N THR A 204 -5.93 -2.63 -3.80
CA THR A 204 -5.74 -1.31 -4.39
C THR A 204 -5.75 -0.22 -3.32
N SER A 205 -4.74 0.64 -3.32
CA SER A 205 -4.73 1.88 -2.55
C SER A 205 -4.36 3.06 -3.45
N GLY A 206 -5.04 4.20 -3.31
CA GLY A 206 -4.80 5.35 -4.17
C GLY A 206 -5.20 6.68 -3.55
N THR A 207 -4.54 7.75 -3.97
CA THR A 207 -4.77 9.12 -3.52
C THR A 207 -5.04 10.06 -4.69
N PRO A 208 -5.88 11.10 -4.49
CA PRO A 208 -6.14 12.09 -5.53
C PRO A 208 -4.89 12.94 -5.82
N ILE A 209 -4.69 13.27 -7.09
CA ILE A 209 -3.62 14.13 -7.59
C ILE A 209 -4.21 15.51 -7.88
N PHE A 210 -3.50 16.55 -7.47
CA PHE A 210 -3.84 17.95 -7.75
C PHE A 210 -2.69 18.68 -8.44
N ASP A 211 -3.02 19.58 -9.36
CA ASP A 211 -2.03 20.49 -9.93
C ASP A 211 -1.60 21.60 -8.94
N MET A 212 -0.64 22.43 -9.34
CA MET A 212 -0.15 23.55 -8.51
C MET A 212 -1.24 24.59 -8.16
N LYS A 213 -2.39 24.56 -8.84
CA LYS A 213 -3.53 25.45 -8.61
C LYS A 213 -4.64 24.77 -7.78
N GLY A 214 -4.41 23.55 -7.30
CA GLY A 214 -5.36 22.77 -6.51
C GLY A 214 -6.47 22.12 -7.34
N LYS A 215 -6.33 22.04 -8.67
CA LYS A 215 -7.31 21.39 -9.54
C LYS A 215 -7.05 19.89 -9.58
N PHE A 216 -8.12 19.10 -9.42
CA PHE A 216 -8.05 17.65 -9.53
C PHE A 216 -7.58 17.19 -10.92
N CYS A 217 -6.60 16.29 -10.93
CA CYS A 217 -5.96 15.75 -12.14
C CYS A 217 -6.20 14.27 -12.36
N GLY A 218 -6.65 13.53 -11.34
CA GLY A 218 -6.79 12.08 -11.40
C GLY A 218 -6.34 11.42 -10.10
N TYR A 219 -5.98 10.15 -10.15
CA TYR A 219 -5.53 9.37 -8.99
C TYR A 219 -4.19 8.70 -9.26
N ARG A 220 -3.39 8.54 -8.21
CA ARG A 220 -2.20 7.66 -8.22
C ARG A 220 -2.33 6.63 -7.13
N GLY A 221 -1.77 5.46 -7.34
CA GLY A 221 -1.89 4.39 -6.38
C GLY A 221 -0.94 3.25 -6.61
N ILE A 222 -1.14 2.24 -5.79
CA ILE A 222 -0.44 0.96 -5.83
C ILE A 222 -1.45 -0.17 -5.75
N ASP A 223 -1.12 -1.26 -6.43
CA ASP A 223 -1.81 -2.54 -6.34
C ASP A 223 -0.86 -3.60 -5.82
N ARG A 224 -1.26 -4.27 -4.75
CA ARG A 224 -0.51 -5.38 -4.18
C ARG A 224 -1.19 -6.70 -4.51
N ASP A 225 -0.42 -7.69 -4.95
CA ASP A 225 -0.93 -9.06 -5.08
C ASP A 225 -1.21 -9.66 -3.70
N ILE A 226 -2.46 -10.05 -3.46
CA ILE A 226 -2.88 -10.74 -2.24
C ILE A 226 -3.44 -12.14 -2.54
N SER A 227 -3.25 -12.67 -3.75
CA SER A 227 -3.81 -13.95 -4.19
C SER A 227 -3.41 -15.10 -3.27
N GLU A 228 -2.13 -15.21 -2.90
CA GLU A 228 -1.62 -16.23 -1.98
C GLU A 228 -2.25 -16.10 -0.58
N ARG A 229 -2.37 -14.86 -0.10
CA ARG A 229 -3.01 -14.57 1.19
C ARG A 229 -4.47 -15.00 1.19
N LYS A 230 -5.23 -14.68 0.14
CA LYS A 230 -6.66 -15.05 0.02
C LYS A 230 -6.85 -16.56 -0.09
N GLU A 231 -5.98 -17.25 -0.81
CA GLU A 231 -6.05 -18.72 -0.90
C GLU A 231 -5.76 -19.35 0.48
N THR A 232 -4.78 -18.83 1.22
CA THR A 232 -4.49 -19.27 2.59
C THR A 232 -5.66 -19.01 3.53
N GLU A 233 -6.28 -17.82 3.49
CA GLU A 233 -7.47 -17.47 4.28
C GLU A 233 -8.64 -18.40 3.96
N LYS A 234 -8.87 -18.72 2.69
CA LYS A 234 -9.93 -19.64 2.25
C LYS A 234 -9.68 -21.07 2.74
N GLN A 235 -8.44 -21.55 2.69
CA GLN A 235 -8.07 -22.86 3.20
C GLN A 235 -8.28 -22.95 4.72
N LEU A 236 -7.86 -21.92 5.46
CA LEU A 236 -8.09 -21.82 6.90
C LEU A 236 -9.58 -21.83 7.22
N LEU A 237 -10.39 -21.03 6.52
CA LEU A 237 -11.84 -21.00 6.74
C LEU A 237 -12.50 -22.37 6.51
N LYS A 238 -12.07 -23.08 5.45
CA LYS A 238 -12.56 -24.45 5.15
C LYS A 238 -12.16 -25.44 6.25
N GLN A 239 -10.94 -25.34 6.77
CA GLN A 239 -10.47 -26.17 7.87
C GLN A 239 -11.25 -25.89 9.17
N THR A 240 -11.45 -24.61 9.50
CA THR A 240 -12.22 -24.19 10.68
C THR A 240 -13.64 -24.74 10.62
N LYS A 241 -14.33 -24.57 9.50
CA LYS A 241 -15.69 -25.11 9.32
C LYS A 241 -15.72 -26.64 9.47
N LYS A 242 -14.77 -27.35 8.87
CA LYS A 242 -14.66 -28.81 9.01
C LYS A 242 -14.41 -29.23 10.46
N LEU A 243 -13.59 -28.47 11.20
CA LEU A 243 -13.31 -28.73 12.61
C LEU A 243 -14.55 -28.50 13.49
N GLU A 244 -15.32 -27.45 13.21
CA GLU A 244 -16.60 -27.17 13.88
C GLU A 244 -17.61 -28.30 13.66
N GLU A 245 -17.80 -28.72 12.40
CA GLU A 245 -18.69 -29.85 12.06
C GLU A 245 -18.26 -31.14 12.77
N THR A 246 -16.96 -31.44 12.78
CA THR A 246 -16.40 -32.62 13.46
C THR A 246 -16.61 -32.54 14.99
N ASN A 247 -16.39 -31.37 15.59
CA ASN A 247 -16.63 -31.16 17.02
C ASN A 247 -18.10 -31.34 17.42
N ILE A 248 -19.04 -30.88 16.58
CA ILE A 248 -20.48 -31.08 16.81
C ILE A 248 -20.80 -32.58 16.77
N ALA A 249 -20.34 -33.29 15.73
CA ALA A 249 -20.57 -34.73 15.60
C ALA A 249 -20.00 -35.52 16.80
N LEU A 250 -18.78 -35.21 17.23
CA LEU A 250 -18.14 -35.84 18.40
C LEU A 250 -18.94 -35.61 19.68
N ARG A 251 -19.46 -34.39 19.92
CA ARG A 251 -20.31 -34.10 21.09
C ARG A 251 -21.59 -34.93 21.11
N VAL A 252 -22.21 -35.12 19.95
CA VAL A 252 -23.43 -35.96 19.83
C VAL A 252 -23.10 -37.41 20.15
N ILE A 253 -22.05 -37.96 19.54
CA ILE A 253 -21.62 -39.36 19.77
C ILE A 253 -21.25 -39.59 21.24
N LEU A 254 -20.49 -38.67 21.84
CA LEU A 254 -20.11 -38.77 23.25
C LEU A 254 -21.35 -38.81 24.16
N ARG A 255 -22.34 -37.93 23.90
CA ARG A 255 -23.60 -37.90 24.65
C ARG A 255 -24.41 -39.19 24.49
N GLU A 256 -24.51 -39.72 23.27
CA GLU A 256 -25.17 -41.01 23.03
C GLU A 256 -24.47 -42.18 23.74
N SER A 257 -23.13 -42.17 23.76
CA SER A 257 -22.33 -43.18 24.46
C SER A 257 -22.51 -43.12 25.97
N GLU A 258 -22.60 -41.91 26.55
CA GLU A 258 -22.87 -41.73 27.98
C GLU A 258 -24.26 -42.25 28.35
N ILE A 259 -25.28 -41.89 27.56
CA ILE A 259 -26.66 -42.38 27.76
C ILE A 259 -26.71 -43.91 27.68
N THR A 260 -26.09 -44.49 26.66
CA THR A 260 -26.08 -45.95 26.46
C THR A 260 -25.36 -46.67 27.60
N LYS A 261 -24.24 -46.09 28.08
CA LYS A 261 -23.53 -46.61 29.24
C LYS A 261 -24.41 -46.57 30.49
N ASP A 262 -25.09 -45.46 30.74
CA ASP A 262 -25.97 -45.33 31.91
C ASP A 262 -27.18 -46.29 31.84
N GLU A 263 -27.75 -46.49 30.66
CA GLU A 263 -28.81 -47.50 30.46
C GLU A 263 -28.31 -48.92 30.72
N LEU A 264 -27.11 -49.27 30.23
CA LEU A 264 -26.50 -50.57 30.50
C LEU A 264 -26.26 -50.78 32.00
N GLU A 265 -25.72 -49.77 32.70
CA GLU A 265 -25.49 -49.82 34.14
C GLU A 265 -26.82 -50.03 34.92
N LYS A 266 -27.89 -49.31 34.55
CA LYS A 266 -29.23 -49.50 35.13
C LYS A 266 -29.79 -50.90 34.87
N ASN A 267 -29.66 -51.40 33.64
CA ASN A 267 -30.16 -52.72 33.25
C ASN A 267 -29.44 -53.84 34.02
N VAL A 268 -28.11 -53.77 34.12
CA VAL A 268 -27.31 -54.74 34.90
C VAL A 268 -27.75 -54.72 36.37
N LEU A 269 -27.90 -53.54 36.97
CA LEU A 269 -28.32 -53.42 38.36
C LEU A 269 -29.73 -53.97 38.60
N SER A 270 -30.68 -53.66 37.70
CA SER A 270 -32.05 -54.18 37.76
C SER A 270 -32.08 -55.70 37.65
N ASN A 271 -31.32 -56.28 36.71
CA ASN A 271 -31.24 -57.71 36.52
C ASN A 271 -30.64 -58.40 37.75
N ILE A 272 -29.55 -57.88 38.33
CA ILE A 272 -28.97 -58.48 39.55
C ILE A 272 -29.97 -58.42 40.72
N LYS A 273 -30.63 -57.26 40.92
CA LYS A 273 -31.60 -57.10 42.01
C LYS A 273 -32.88 -57.92 41.84
N GLY A 274 -33.33 -58.11 40.60
CA GLY A 274 -34.58 -58.81 40.29
C GLY A 274 -34.40 -60.32 40.08
N LEU A 275 -33.24 -60.75 39.56
CA LEU A 275 -33.01 -62.15 39.15
C LEU A 275 -32.02 -62.90 40.03
N LEU A 276 -31.15 -62.24 40.79
CA LEU A 276 -30.18 -62.93 41.66
C LEU A 276 -30.53 -62.76 43.14
N LEU A 277 -30.74 -61.52 43.60
CA LEU A 277 -30.98 -61.26 45.03
C LEU A 277 -32.19 -62.00 45.63
N PRO A 278 -33.35 -62.17 44.95
CA PRO A 278 -34.50 -62.85 45.54
C PRO A 278 -34.20 -64.31 45.85
N TYR A 279 -33.55 -65.02 44.93
CA TYR A 279 -33.21 -66.43 45.10
C TYR A 279 -32.06 -66.63 46.09
N LEU A 280 -31.09 -65.71 46.14
CA LEU A 280 -30.04 -65.75 47.17
C LEU A 280 -30.63 -65.56 48.57
N THR A 281 -31.62 -64.67 48.71
CA THR A 281 -32.34 -64.48 49.97
C THR A 281 -33.18 -65.70 50.35
N GLU A 282 -33.82 -66.33 49.37
CA GLU A 282 -34.59 -67.56 49.60
C GLU A 282 -33.70 -68.76 49.99
N LEU A 283 -32.54 -68.89 49.34
CA LEU A 283 -31.53 -69.91 49.68
C LEU A 283 -30.99 -69.69 51.09
N ASP A 284 -30.66 -68.46 51.44
CA ASP A 284 -30.13 -68.10 52.76
C ASP A 284 -31.05 -68.50 53.92
N LEU A 285 -32.36 -68.41 53.72
CA LEU A 285 -33.37 -68.81 54.70
C LEU A 285 -33.48 -70.34 54.88
N ARG A 286 -32.93 -71.14 53.95
CA ARG A 286 -33.00 -72.61 53.96
C ARG A 286 -31.69 -73.29 54.37
N LEU A 287 -30.59 -72.54 54.43
CA LEU A 287 -29.27 -73.07 54.78
C LEU A 287 -29.15 -73.22 56.31
N ILE A 288 -28.71 -74.40 56.74
CA ILE A 288 -28.51 -74.76 58.16
C ILE A 288 -27.04 -75.15 58.42
N ASP A 289 -26.31 -75.55 57.38
CA ASP A 289 -24.90 -75.93 57.46
C ASP A 289 -23.98 -74.69 57.48
N LYS A 290 -23.02 -74.67 58.41
CA LYS A 290 -22.13 -73.51 58.64
C LYS A 290 -21.22 -73.21 57.46
N ASP A 291 -20.72 -74.22 56.75
CA ASP A 291 -19.80 -74.01 55.63
C ASP A 291 -20.57 -73.46 54.41
N GLN A 292 -21.79 -73.96 54.18
CA GLN A 292 -22.69 -73.41 53.16
C GLN A 292 -23.11 -71.96 53.46
N GLN A 293 -23.32 -71.62 54.73
CA GLN A 293 -23.66 -70.26 55.15
C GLN A 293 -22.49 -69.29 54.94
N PHE A 294 -21.26 -69.72 55.25
CA PHE A 294 -20.04 -68.94 54.98
C PHE A 294 -19.85 -68.66 53.47
N LEU A 295 -20.05 -69.67 52.63
CA LEU A 295 -20.02 -69.49 51.15
C LEU A 295 -21.11 -68.54 50.66
N MET A 296 -22.33 -68.61 51.24
CA MET A 296 -23.43 -67.70 50.90
C MET A 296 -23.10 -66.24 51.28
N ASP A 297 -22.48 -66.01 52.43
CA ASP A 297 -22.05 -64.68 52.86
C ASP A 297 -21.00 -64.08 51.92
N ILE A 298 -20.04 -64.89 51.44
CA ILE A 298 -19.05 -64.46 50.44
C ILE A 298 -19.74 -64.10 49.11
N ILE A 299 -20.67 -64.92 48.62
CA ILE A 299 -21.40 -64.67 47.37
C ILE A 299 -22.19 -63.36 47.48
N LYS A 300 -22.90 -63.15 48.59
CA LYS A 300 -23.62 -61.89 48.84
C LYS A 300 -22.69 -60.69 48.92
N ALA A 301 -21.55 -60.82 49.60
CA ALA A 301 -20.55 -59.77 49.69
C ALA A 301 -20.02 -59.39 48.30
N ASN A 302 -19.65 -60.36 47.48
CA ASN A 302 -19.16 -60.15 46.11
C ASN A 302 -20.23 -59.53 45.21
N ILE A 303 -21.48 -59.99 45.28
CA ILE A 303 -22.59 -59.42 44.49
C ILE A 303 -22.91 -57.99 44.96
N ASN A 304 -22.86 -57.73 46.26
CA ASN A 304 -23.01 -56.38 46.80
C ASN A 304 -21.87 -55.46 46.35
N GLU A 305 -20.63 -55.96 46.30
CA GLU A 305 -19.48 -55.20 45.80
C GLU A 305 -19.65 -54.86 44.31
N ILE A 306 -19.98 -55.86 43.47
CA ILE A 306 -20.25 -55.67 42.03
C ILE A 306 -21.38 -54.66 41.82
N THR A 307 -22.49 -54.79 42.56
CA THR A 307 -23.61 -53.85 42.45
C THR A 307 -23.28 -52.47 43.00
N SER A 308 -22.39 -52.36 43.99
CA SER A 308 -21.98 -51.08 44.58
C SER A 308 -21.25 -50.17 43.58
N LEU A 309 -20.49 -50.75 42.64
CA LEU A 309 -19.79 -50.03 41.57
C LEU A 309 -20.77 -49.21 40.71
N PHE A 310 -21.94 -49.78 40.41
CA PHE A 310 -23.02 -49.11 39.68
C PHE A 310 -23.84 -48.17 40.58
N THR A 311 -23.95 -48.48 41.87
CA THR A 311 -24.76 -47.71 42.83
C THR A 311 -24.09 -46.39 43.24
N ARG A 312 -22.75 -46.31 43.25
CA ARG A 312 -22.00 -45.09 43.61
C ARG A 312 -22.26 -43.93 42.65
N LYS A 313 -22.43 -44.21 41.36
CA LYS A 313 -22.74 -43.21 40.32
C LYS A 313 -24.23 -42.81 40.36
N LEU A 314 -25.13 -43.78 40.52
CA LEU A 314 -26.57 -43.54 40.73
C LEU A 314 -26.89 -42.74 42.00
N LYS A 315 -26.09 -42.86 43.07
CA LYS A 315 -26.24 -42.04 44.29
C LYS A 315 -25.95 -40.55 44.07
N LEU A 316 -25.18 -40.19 43.04
CA LEU A 316 -24.93 -38.79 42.68
C LEU A 316 -26.11 -38.17 41.92
N GLU A 317 -26.95 -38.99 41.26
CA GLU A 317 -28.12 -38.52 40.51
C GLU A 317 -29.45 -38.69 41.25
N ILE A 318 -29.57 -39.71 42.12
CA ILE A 318 -30.77 -39.94 42.94
C ILE A 318 -30.56 -39.25 44.29
N ASN A 319 -31.02 -38.00 44.39
CA ASN A 319 -31.13 -37.24 45.65
C ASN A 319 -31.62 -38.11 46.82
N ASP A 320 -30.79 -38.24 47.87
CA ASP A 320 -31.01 -38.86 49.20
C ASP A 320 -32.44 -39.35 49.49
N LEU A 321 -32.87 -40.46 48.88
CA LEU A 321 -34.09 -41.15 49.29
C LEU A 321 -33.80 -42.01 50.51
N THR A 322 -34.63 -41.91 51.54
CA THR A 322 -34.52 -42.79 52.70
C THR A 322 -34.95 -44.21 52.31
N PRO A 323 -34.48 -45.26 53.01
CA PRO A 323 -34.87 -46.65 52.73
C PRO A 323 -36.39 -46.87 52.67
N LYS A 324 -37.15 -46.18 53.53
CA LYS A 324 -38.62 -46.25 53.53
C LYS A 324 -39.27 -45.55 52.34
N GLU A 325 -38.66 -44.46 51.85
CA GLU A 325 -39.11 -43.78 50.62
C GLU A 325 -38.82 -44.61 49.37
N ILE A 326 -37.72 -45.37 49.34
CA ILE A 326 -37.40 -46.32 48.25
C ILE A 326 -38.46 -47.43 48.20
N GLN A 327 -38.77 -48.06 49.33
CA GLN A 327 -39.81 -49.10 49.42
C GLN A 327 -41.19 -48.59 48.99
N VAL A 328 -41.55 -47.37 49.41
CA VAL A 328 -42.81 -46.74 49.00
C VAL A 328 -42.80 -46.41 47.50
N ALA A 329 -41.69 -45.92 46.94
CA ALA A 329 -41.58 -45.60 45.52
C ALA A 329 -41.70 -46.85 44.63
N ASP A 330 -41.09 -47.96 45.02
CA ASP A 330 -41.16 -49.24 44.28
C ASP A 330 -42.61 -49.77 44.20
N LEU A 331 -43.32 -49.81 45.33
CA LEU A 331 -44.71 -50.24 45.36
C LEU A 331 -45.64 -49.30 44.56
N ILE A 332 -45.31 -48.01 44.46
CA ILE A 332 -46.02 -47.06 43.60
C ILE A 332 -45.76 -47.37 42.12
N LYS A 333 -44.52 -47.70 41.74
CA LYS A 333 -44.14 -48.09 40.37
C LYS A 333 -44.92 -49.32 39.92
N GLN A 334 -45.11 -50.28 40.82
CA GLN A 334 -45.93 -51.48 40.65
C GLN A 334 -47.46 -51.21 40.60
N GLY A 335 -47.91 -49.98 40.85
CA GLY A 335 -49.31 -49.59 40.75
C GLY A 335 -50.16 -49.82 42.00
N ARG A 336 -49.54 -50.08 43.16
CA ARG A 336 -50.25 -50.29 44.42
C ARG A 336 -50.90 -48.99 44.94
N THR A 337 -52.07 -49.13 45.53
CA THR A 337 -52.82 -48.05 46.19
C THR A 337 -52.21 -47.71 47.56
N ASN A 338 -52.53 -46.54 48.12
CA ASN A 338 -52.04 -46.16 49.45
C ASN A 338 -52.43 -47.15 50.55
N LYS A 339 -53.60 -47.80 50.41
CA LYS A 339 -54.10 -48.80 51.37
C LYS A 339 -53.32 -50.11 51.29
N GLU A 340 -52.98 -50.56 50.08
CA GLU A 340 -52.14 -51.75 49.88
C GLU A 340 -50.71 -51.51 50.35
N ILE A 341 -50.12 -50.36 50.04
CA ILE A 341 -48.76 -49.99 50.47
C ILE A 341 -48.69 -49.93 52.00
N ALA A 342 -49.69 -49.32 52.64
CA ALA A 342 -49.77 -49.25 54.11
C ALA A 342 -49.79 -50.64 54.75
N LYS A 343 -50.57 -51.57 54.17
CA LYS A 343 -50.66 -52.96 54.62
C LYS A 343 -49.36 -53.72 54.42
N LEU A 344 -48.72 -53.59 53.24
CA LEU A 344 -47.48 -54.31 52.90
C LEU A 344 -46.27 -53.84 53.70
N LEU A 345 -46.21 -52.55 54.02
CA LEU A 345 -45.08 -51.96 54.74
C LEU A 345 -45.31 -51.81 56.25
N ASN A 346 -46.45 -52.29 56.75
CA ASN A 346 -46.91 -52.16 58.13
C ASN A 346 -46.80 -50.73 58.66
N ILE A 347 -47.33 -49.76 57.90
CA ILE A 347 -47.37 -48.33 58.28
C ILE A 347 -48.77 -47.76 58.08
N THR A 348 -49.03 -46.59 58.67
CA THR A 348 -50.32 -45.92 58.48
C THR A 348 -50.48 -45.40 57.05
N ILE A 349 -51.72 -45.34 56.56
CA ILE A 349 -52.05 -44.73 55.24
C ILE A 349 -51.54 -43.28 55.19
N SER A 350 -51.64 -42.54 56.29
CA SER A 350 -51.07 -41.19 56.43
C SER A 350 -49.55 -41.17 56.25
N GLY A 351 -48.85 -42.17 56.79
CA GLY A 351 -47.41 -42.37 56.55
C GLY A 351 -47.06 -42.58 55.08
N VAL A 352 -47.85 -43.37 54.35
CA VAL A 352 -47.69 -43.54 52.89
C VAL A 352 -47.87 -42.21 52.15
N VAL A 353 -48.89 -41.44 52.51
CA VAL A 353 -49.15 -40.11 51.92
C VAL A 353 -47.98 -39.15 52.21
N HIS A 354 -47.41 -39.20 53.42
CA HIS A 354 -46.24 -38.42 53.78
C HIS A 354 -45.03 -38.77 52.91
N HIS A 355 -44.69 -40.06 52.77
CA HIS A 355 -43.60 -40.50 51.90
C HIS A 355 -43.84 -40.13 50.43
N ARG A 356 -45.08 -40.23 49.91
CA ARG A 356 -45.43 -39.76 48.56
C ARG A 356 -45.18 -38.27 48.37
N ARG A 357 -45.48 -37.45 49.38
CA ARG A 357 -45.21 -36.01 49.35
C ARG A 357 -43.72 -35.71 49.36
N ASN A 358 -42.93 -36.44 50.16
CA ASN A 358 -41.49 -36.26 50.21
C ASN A 358 -40.83 -36.69 48.90
N LEU A 359 -41.24 -37.81 48.32
CA LEU A 359 -40.81 -38.24 46.97
C LEU A 359 -41.08 -37.12 45.95
N ARG A 360 -42.29 -36.55 45.93
CA ARG A 360 -42.60 -35.42 45.03
C ARG A 360 -41.73 -34.20 45.27
N LYS A 361 -41.34 -33.92 46.52
CA LYS A 361 -40.43 -32.81 46.87
C LYS A 361 -39.02 -33.09 46.37
N LYS A 362 -38.48 -34.29 46.63
CA LYS A 362 -37.11 -34.69 46.28
C LYS A 362 -36.88 -34.82 44.77
N PHE A 363 -37.93 -35.15 44.02
CA PHE A 363 -37.91 -35.17 42.55
C PHE A 363 -38.36 -33.86 41.89
N ASN A 364 -38.52 -32.75 42.64
CA ASN A 364 -38.91 -31.45 42.10
C ASN A 364 -40.22 -31.45 41.26
N ILE A 365 -41.17 -32.30 41.65
CA ILE A 365 -42.53 -32.39 41.06
C ILE A 365 -43.65 -32.02 42.04
N LYS A 366 -43.30 -31.47 43.20
CA LYS A 366 -44.28 -30.91 44.14
C LYS A 366 -45.04 -29.76 43.46
N GLY A 367 -46.37 -29.77 43.54
CA GLY A 367 -47.24 -28.75 42.91
C GLY A 367 -47.50 -28.90 41.41
N LYS A 368 -46.75 -29.74 40.69
CA LYS A 368 -46.98 -30.01 39.26
C LYS A 368 -48.07 -31.06 39.05
N LYS A 369 -48.90 -30.96 38.00
CA LYS A 369 -49.91 -31.99 37.62
C LYS A 369 -49.27 -33.27 37.01
N ILE A 370 -48.19 -33.75 37.60
CA ILE A 370 -47.45 -34.93 37.16
C ILE A 370 -47.87 -36.14 38.00
N ASN A 371 -48.23 -37.24 37.35
CA ASN A 371 -48.53 -38.51 38.02
C ASN A 371 -47.24 -39.10 38.59
N LEU A 372 -47.21 -39.34 39.92
CA LEU A 372 -46.01 -39.84 40.60
C LEU A 372 -45.62 -41.25 40.11
N ARG A 373 -46.57 -42.12 39.76
CA ARG A 373 -46.28 -43.45 39.22
C ARG A 373 -45.62 -43.37 37.85
N SER A 374 -46.22 -42.62 36.92
CA SER A 374 -45.65 -42.44 35.58
C SER A 374 -44.27 -41.79 35.64
N HIS A 375 -44.07 -40.83 36.56
CA HIS A 375 -42.76 -40.21 36.77
C HIS A 375 -41.72 -41.22 37.30
N LEU A 376 -42.09 -42.06 38.27
CA LEU A 376 -41.21 -43.11 38.81
C LEU A 376 -40.95 -44.26 37.83
N GLN A 377 -41.84 -44.48 36.86
CA GLN A 377 -41.65 -45.46 35.79
C GLN A 377 -40.64 -44.98 34.74
N ASN A 378 -40.58 -43.67 34.51
CA ASN A 378 -39.69 -43.02 33.54
C ASN A 378 -38.33 -42.58 34.15
N MET A 379 -38.12 -42.83 35.45
CA MET A 379 -36.83 -42.73 36.15
C MET A 379 -36.15 -44.09 36.20
#